data_AF-A0A386UTC4-F1
#
_entry.id   AF-A0A386UTC4-F1
#
_cell.length_a   1.000
_cell.length_b   1.000
_cell.length_c   1.000
_cell.angle_alpha   90.00
_cell.angle_beta   90.00
_cell.angle_gamma   90.00
#
_symmetry.space_group_name_H-M   'P 1'
#
loop_
_entity.id
_entity.type
_entity.pdbx_description
1 polymer ?
#
loop_
_entity_poly.entity_id
_entity_poly.type
_entity_poly.pdbx_seq_one_letter_code
_entity_poly.pdbx_strand_id
1 'polypeptide(L)'
;MHRAKAPSPWSGEGRLSVRARAHALGLPDALLAAIPDRPEDELPGPAIPAAGPGAPIGTVAELEMLAAGLRPAVLLHGPEPWVAGVCDWARRRSLTAMPSAWAFLPQRDAGLGGYANLAAARVPASGAAREWRAVAVSASASLAWLLWLAEARGWDRVMGLALGYPPCCIEAFLRDWPQAVTCCAGDLGRMWLGPEGAEMPWELNVFARYAGPVLTEHFPCSWTCATSLARARRLAGGLARTAPALLAGIEARMRRDIALGPDGWHPGPRHDGDRVRILVPVLQGSS
;
A
#
# COMPACT_ATOMS: atom_id res chain seq x y z
N MET A 1 -31.09 9.49 -16.82
CA MET A 1 -30.04 10.42 -17.29
C MET A 1 -28.72 9.68 -17.32
N HIS A 2 -28.30 9.19 -18.49
CA HIS A 2 -26.96 8.61 -18.66
C HIS A 2 -25.93 9.74 -18.63
N ARG A 3 -25.15 9.86 -17.54
CA ARG A 3 -24.02 10.79 -17.50
C ARG A 3 -22.94 10.28 -18.45
N ALA A 4 -22.52 11.15 -19.36
CA ALA A 4 -21.40 10.90 -20.26
C ALA A 4 -20.14 10.55 -19.45
N LYS A 5 -19.42 9.52 -19.90
CA LYS A 5 -18.10 9.15 -19.40
C LYS A 5 -17.17 10.35 -19.61
N ALA A 6 -16.46 10.81 -18.58
CA ALA A 6 -15.49 11.89 -18.74
C ALA A 6 -14.51 11.50 -19.86
N PRO A 7 -14.28 12.36 -20.87
CA PRO A 7 -13.38 12.04 -21.97
C PRO A 7 -11.97 11.82 -21.41
N SER A 8 -11.35 10.71 -21.81
CA SER A 8 -9.93 10.49 -21.58
C SER A 8 -9.16 11.66 -22.21
N PRO A 9 -8.13 12.22 -21.56
CA PRO A 9 -7.32 13.31 -22.12
C PRO A 9 -6.58 12.96 -23.43
N TRP A 10 -6.83 11.78 -24.01
CA TRP A 10 -6.08 11.17 -25.11
C TRP A 10 -6.95 10.70 -26.29
N SER A 11 -8.16 11.24 -26.47
CA SER A 11 -9.15 10.75 -27.46
C SER A 11 -8.82 11.05 -28.94
N GLY A 12 -7.55 11.24 -29.32
CA GLY A 12 -7.14 11.64 -30.68
C GLY A 12 -6.01 10.82 -31.34
N GLU A 13 -5.29 9.99 -30.59
CA GLU A 13 -4.21 9.14 -31.13
C GLU A 13 -4.70 7.70 -31.26
N GLY A 14 -4.28 6.99 -32.31
CA GLY A 14 -4.73 5.62 -32.62
C GLY A 14 -4.77 4.70 -31.39
N ARG A 15 -5.67 3.70 -31.41
CA ARG A 15 -5.91 2.75 -30.29
C ARG A 15 -4.67 1.88 -30.03
N LEU A 16 -3.63 2.46 -29.43
CA LEU A 16 -2.49 1.72 -28.91
C LEU A 16 -2.95 0.92 -27.69
N SER A 17 -2.52 -0.35 -27.60
CA SER A 17 -2.74 -1.14 -26.39
C SER A 17 -2.05 -0.49 -25.19
N VAL A 18 -2.55 -0.75 -23.97
CA VAL A 18 -1.94 -0.18 -22.76
C VAL A 18 -0.46 -0.59 -22.65
N ARG A 19 -0.11 -1.80 -23.11
CA ARG A 19 1.27 -2.27 -23.17
C ARG A 19 2.13 -1.46 -24.14
N ALA A 20 1.61 -1.15 -25.34
CA ALA A 20 2.34 -0.32 -26.31
C ALA A 20 2.62 1.09 -25.76
N ARG A 21 1.65 1.68 -25.06
CA ARG A 21 1.82 2.97 -24.38
C ARG A 21 2.83 2.88 -23.24
N ALA A 22 2.73 1.83 -22.42
CA ALA A 22 3.67 1.57 -21.34
C ALA A 22 5.12 1.39 -21.83
N HIS A 23 5.29 0.74 -22.99
CA HIS A 23 6.58 0.58 -23.65
C HIS A 23 7.12 1.94 -24.14
N ALA A 24 6.27 2.77 -24.76
CA ALA A 24 6.65 4.13 -25.18
C ALA A 24 7.07 5.03 -24.00
N LEU A 25 6.55 4.75 -22.80
CA LEU A 25 6.90 5.43 -21.55
C LEU A 25 8.20 4.92 -20.91
N GLY A 26 8.88 3.94 -21.52
CA GLY A 26 10.16 3.40 -21.05
C GLY A 26 10.03 2.55 -19.78
N LEU A 27 8.90 1.88 -19.57
CA LEU A 27 8.72 1.03 -18.39
C LEU A 27 9.56 -0.26 -18.50
N PRO A 28 10.13 -0.75 -17.38
CA PRO A 28 10.88 -2.01 -17.35
C PRO A 28 10.09 -3.21 -17.90
N ASP A 29 10.77 -4.13 -18.58
CA ASP A 29 10.17 -5.32 -19.20
C ASP A 29 9.30 -6.15 -18.24
N ALA A 30 9.72 -6.26 -16.97
CA ALA A 30 8.95 -6.95 -15.95
C ALA A 30 7.56 -6.32 -15.71
N LEU A 31 7.44 -4.98 -15.83
CA LEU A 31 6.16 -4.29 -15.75
C LEU A 31 5.37 -4.45 -17.04
N LEU A 32 6.03 -4.33 -18.19
CA LEU A 32 5.38 -4.52 -19.50
C LEU A 32 4.76 -5.91 -19.64
N ALA A 33 5.45 -6.94 -19.16
CA ALA A 33 4.96 -8.32 -19.15
C ALA A 33 3.72 -8.51 -18.24
N ALA A 34 3.62 -7.72 -17.16
CA ALA A 34 2.49 -7.77 -16.23
C ALA A 34 1.26 -6.97 -16.71
N ILE A 35 1.43 -6.04 -17.66
CA ILE A 35 0.32 -5.27 -18.22
C ILE A 35 -0.46 -6.16 -19.19
N PRO A 36 -1.80 -6.29 -19.03
CA PRO A 36 -2.63 -7.00 -19.99
C PRO A 36 -2.53 -6.37 -21.38
N ASP A 37 -2.34 -7.18 -22.42
CA ASP A 37 -2.34 -6.69 -23.80
C ASP A 37 -3.78 -6.57 -24.32
N ARG A 38 -4.49 -5.55 -23.85
CA ARG A 38 -5.87 -5.25 -24.23
C ARG A 38 -6.06 -3.76 -24.54
N PRO A 39 -7.05 -3.41 -25.37
CA PRO A 39 -7.50 -2.03 -25.55
C PRO A 39 -7.94 -1.41 -24.21
N GLU A 40 -7.70 -0.11 -24.05
CA GLU A 40 -7.99 0.61 -22.81
C GLU A 40 -9.49 0.60 -22.44
N ASP A 41 -10.36 0.53 -23.43
CA ASP A 41 -11.83 0.54 -23.33
C ASP A 41 -12.43 -0.82 -22.93
N GLU A 42 -11.69 -1.92 -23.07
CA GLU A 42 -12.15 -3.30 -22.79
C GLU A 42 -11.75 -3.83 -21.42
N LEU A 43 -10.93 -3.08 -20.69
CA LEU A 43 -10.46 -3.48 -19.37
C LEU A 43 -11.56 -3.19 -18.34
N PRO A 44 -12.07 -4.20 -17.61
CA PRO A 44 -13.12 -4.00 -16.62
C PRO A 44 -12.70 -2.93 -15.60
N GLY A 45 -13.64 -2.04 -15.28
CA GLY A 45 -13.50 -1.19 -14.10
C GLY A 45 -13.45 -2.11 -12.87
N PRO A 46 -12.49 -1.93 -11.96
CA PRO A 46 -12.21 -2.95 -10.98
C PRO A 46 -13.16 -2.91 -9.78
N ALA A 47 -13.36 -4.07 -9.17
CA ALA A 47 -13.76 -4.20 -7.78
C ALA A 47 -12.49 -4.19 -6.92
N ILE A 48 -11.94 -3.00 -6.62
CA ILE A 48 -10.86 -2.88 -5.63
C ILE A 48 -11.47 -2.34 -4.33
N PRO A 49 -11.34 -3.07 -3.21
CA PRO A 49 -11.53 -2.49 -1.90
C PRO A 49 -10.30 -1.66 -1.53
N ALA A 50 -10.50 -0.39 -1.23
CA ALA A 50 -9.43 0.50 -0.78
C ALA A 50 -9.26 0.50 0.74
N ALA A 51 -8.12 1.00 1.22
CA ALA A 51 -7.95 1.26 2.64
C ALA A 51 -8.83 2.45 3.08
N GLY A 52 -9.63 2.26 4.14
CA GLY A 52 -10.48 3.29 4.76
C GLY A 52 -9.73 4.08 5.85
N PRO A 53 -10.40 4.67 6.87
CA PRO A 53 -9.80 5.70 7.69
C PRO A 53 -8.61 5.29 8.50
N GLY A 54 -7.95 6.29 9.06
CA GLY A 54 -6.88 6.26 10.04
C GLY A 54 -6.23 7.65 10.00
N ALA A 55 -5.25 7.95 10.85
CA ALA A 55 -4.27 8.97 10.48
C ALA A 55 -3.74 8.68 9.05
N PRO A 56 -3.29 9.67 8.24
CA PRO A 56 -2.89 9.45 6.85
C PRO A 56 -2.13 8.13 6.68
N ILE A 57 -2.70 7.19 5.91
CA ILE A 57 -2.10 5.88 5.67
C ILE A 57 -1.03 6.11 4.62
N GLY A 58 0.13 6.36 5.19
CA GLY A 58 1.32 6.71 4.50
C GLY A 58 1.83 8.07 4.98
N THR A 59 3.10 8.11 5.34
CA THR A 59 3.66 9.18 6.16
C THR A 59 4.64 10.02 5.38
N VAL A 60 5.07 11.11 6.02
CA VAL A 60 6.34 11.78 5.69
C VAL A 60 7.44 10.74 5.42
N ALA A 61 7.47 9.59 6.11
CA ALA A 61 8.51 8.59 5.92
C ALA A 61 8.60 7.99 4.51
N GLU A 62 7.48 7.62 3.88
CA GLU A 62 7.49 7.06 2.52
C GLU A 62 7.92 8.11 1.50
N LEU A 63 7.46 9.34 1.68
CA LEU A 63 7.85 10.48 0.86
C LEU A 63 9.35 10.79 1.03
N GLU A 64 9.87 10.74 2.25
CA GLU A 64 11.31 10.89 2.52
C GLU A 64 12.13 9.72 1.93
N MET A 65 11.64 8.47 2.04
CA MET A 65 12.27 7.33 1.39
C MET A 65 12.28 7.46 -0.14
N LEU A 66 11.20 7.97 -0.74
CA LEU A 66 11.13 8.27 -2.17
C LEU A 66 12.11 9.39 -2.54
N ALA A 67 12.11 10.50 -1.80
CA ALA A 67 13.02 11.63 -2.05
C ALA A 67 14.49 11.24 -1.91
N ALA A 68 14.81 10.30 -1.01
CA ALA A 68 16.13 9.73 -0.84
C ALA A 68 16.50 8.65 -1.89
N GLY A 69 15.62 8.37 -2.86
CA GLY A 69 15.84 7.35 -3.90
C GLY A 69 15.82 5.91 -3.38
N LEU A 70 15.31 5.69 -2.17
CA LEU A 70 15.24 4.36 -1.55
C LEU A 70 14.03 3.56 -2.06
N ARG A 71 13.04 4.27 -2.62
CA ARG A 71 11.83 3.71 -3.24
C ARG A 71 11.66 4.25 -4.65
N PRO A 72 11.18 3.43 -5.60
CA PRO A 72 10.91 3.89 -6.96
C PRO A 72 9.64 4.75 -7.02
N ALA A 73 8.64 4.42 -6.20
CA ALA A 73 7.38 5.13 -6.09
C ALA A 73 6.67 4.80 -4.77
N VAL A 74 5.64 5.59 -4.45
CA VAL A 74 4.75 5.38 -3.30
C VAL A 74 3.30 5.58 -3.72
N LEU A 75 2.38 4.87 -3.06
CA LEU A 75 0.94 5.03 -3.21
C LEU A 75 0.35 5.29 -1.83
N LEU A 76 -0.06 6.53 -1.58
CA LEU A 76 -0.52 6.96 -0.26
C LEU A 76 -2.01 7.25 -0.28
N HIS A 77 -2.67 7.12 0.88
CA HIS A 77 -4.11 7.35 1.00
C HIS A 77 -4.41 8.38 2.09
N GLY A 78 -5.11 9.45 1.73
CA GLY A 78 -5.44 10.53 2.67
C GLY A 78 -6.70 11.31 2.28
N PRO A 79 -7.24 12.13 3.18
CA PRO A 79 -8.31 13.06 2.86
C PRO A 79 -7.84 14.08 1.81
N GLU A 80 -8.75 14.60 0.99
CA GLU A 80 -8.43 15.51 -0.13
C GLU A 80 -7.45 16.65 0.22
N PRO A 81 -7.60 17.40 1.34
CA PRO A 81 -6.65 18.47 1.68
C PRO A 81 -5.23 17.96 1.92
N TRP A 82 -5.10 16.76 2.47
CA TRP A 82 -3.82 16.12 2.68
C TRP A 82 -3.22 15.67 1.34
N VAL A 83 -4.02 15.08 0.45
CA VAL A 83 -3.58 14.69 -0.90
C VAL A 83 -3.10 15.91 -1.69
N ALA A 84 -3.82 17.03 -1.64
CA ALA A 84 -3.37 18.29 -2.23
C ALA A 84 -2.02 18.75 -1.66
N GLY A 85 -1.84 18.66 -0.34
CA GLY A 85 -0.57 18.94 0.33
C GLY A 85 0.59 18.05 -0.14
N VAL A 86 0.34 16.76 -0.36
CA VAL A 86 1.32 15.82 -0.94
C VAL A 86 1.67 16.20 -2.37
N CYS A 87 0.69 16.53 -3.21
CA CYS A 87 0.92 16.99 -4.58
C CYS A 87 1.79 18.26 -4.62
N ASP A 88 1.53 19.22 -3.74
CA ASP A 88 2.33 20.44 -3.62
C ASP A 88 3.74 20.14 -3.11
N TRP A 89 3.88 19.25 -2.12
CA TRP A 89 5.18 18.79 -1.61
C TRP A 89 6.01 18.13 -2.72
N ALA A 90 5.38 17.29 -3.55
CA ALA A 90 6.02 16.59 -4.66
C ALA A 90 6.47 17.58 -5.75
N ARG A 91 5.59 18.52 -6.12
CA ARG A 91 5.89 19.58 -7.10
C ARG A 91 7.12 20.40 -6.70
N ARG A 92 7.22 20.79 -5.42
CA ARG A 92 8.37 21.54 -4.89
C ARG A 92 9.69 20.76 -4.93
N ARG A 93 9.66 19.45 -5.13
CA ARG A 93 10.82 18.55 -5.21
C ARG A 93 11.04 17.96 -6.60
N SER A 94 10.35 18.50 -7.62
CA SER A 94 10.41 17.98 -8.99
C SER A 94 10.02 16.51 -9.10
N LEU A 95 9.11 16.05 -8.24
CA LEU A 95 8.50 14.74 -8.29
C LEU A 95 7.13 14.82 -8.99
N THR A 96 6.72 13.73 -9.63
CA THR A 96 5.38 13.60 -10.21
C THR A 96 4.43 13.03 -9.16
N ALA A 97 3.30 13.70 -8.94
CA ALA A 97 2.21 13.22 -8.10
C ALA A 97 0.90 13.14 -8.91
N MET A 98 0.20 12.02 -8.81
CA MET A 98 -1.04 11.74 -9.53
C MET A 98 -2.13 11.30 -8.56
N PRO A 99 -3.05 12.20 -8.17
CA PRO A 99 -4.18 11.83 -7.33
C PRO A 99 -5.17 10.95 -8.12
N SER A 100 -5.72 9.92 -7.49
CA SER A 100 -6.65 8.97 -8.11
C SER A 100 -7.91 9.68 -8.61
N ALA A 101 -8.45 9.24 -9.75
CA ALA A 101 -9.77 9.70 -10.23
C ALA A 101 -10.94 9.20 -9.35
N TRP A 102 -10.64 8.39 -8.33
CA TRP A 102 -11.61 7.77 -7.46
C TRP A 102 -11.40 8.22 -6.02
N ALA A 103 -12.50 8.41 -5.32
CA ALA A 103 -12.57 8.57 -3.89
C ALA A 103 -13.10 7.28 -3.24
N PHE A 104 -12.67 7.04 -2.02
CA PHE A 104 -13.09 5.92 -1.20
C PHE A 104 -13.96 6.43 -0.07
N LEU A 105 -15.13 5.80 0.08
CA LEU A 105 -15.95 6.00 1.26
C LEU A 105 -15.42 5.07 2.34
N PRO A 106 -14.86 5.61 3.41
CA PRO A 106 -14.28 4.80 4.45
C PRO A 106 -15.31 3.87 5.11
N GLN A 107 -14.93 2.61 5.31
CA GLN A 107 -15.58 1.76 6.31
C GLN A 107 -14.82 1.93 7.63
N ARG A 108 -15.50 2.05 8.77
CA ARG A 108 -14.82 1.95 10.06
C ARG A 108 -14.80 0.48 10.46
N ASP A 109 -13.62 -0.11 10.48
CA ASP A 109 -13.45 -1.44 11.03
C ASP A 109 -13.39 -1.33 12.56
N ALA A 110 -14.29 -2.06 13.24
CA ALA A 110 -14.32 -2.08 14.69
C ALA A 110 -12.98 -2.60 15.23
N GLY A 111 -12.44 -1.91 16.23
CA GLY A 111 -11.22 -2.28 16.92
C GLY A 111 -9.90 -1.79 16.30
N LEU A 112 -9.79 -1.61 14.99
CA LEU A 112 -8.49 -1.36 14.34
C LEU A 112 -7.89 0.06 14.56
N GLY A 113 -8.16 0.73 15.69
CA GLY A 113 -7.65 2.08 15.97
C GLY A 113 -8.16 3.12 14.96
N GLY A 114 -9.29 2.82 14.32
CA GLY A 114 -9.85 3.58 13.23
C GLY A 114 -9.11 3.42 11.91
N TYR A 115 -8.16 2.48 11.78
CA TYR A 115 -7.65 1.93 10.52
C TYR A 115 -8.78 1.18 9.79
N ALA A 116 -8.80 1.16 8.46
CA ALA A 116 -9.63 0.19 7.75
C ALA A 116 -8.89 -0.52 6.62
N ASN A 117 -9.06 -1.84 6.58
CA ASN A 117 -8.50 -2.68 5.52
C ASN A 117 -9.35 -2.59 4.24
N LEU A 118 -10.63 -2.26 4.37
CA LEU A 118 -11.61 -2.18 3.27
C LEU A 118 -12.30 -0.82 3.23
N ALA A 119 -12.78 -0.46 2.04
CA ALA A 119 -13.61 0.71 1.79
C ALA A 119 -15.04 0.26 1.58
N ALA A 120 -15.99 1.01 2.12
CA ALA A 120 -17.41 0.73 1.98
C ALA A 120 -17.86 0.90 0.52
N ALA A 121 -17.27 1.88 -0.19
CA ALA A 121 -17.51 2.09 -1.60
C ALA A 121 -16.34 2.83 -2.27
N ARG A 122 -16.28 2.69 -3.59
CA ARG A 122 -15.44 3.50 -4.47
C ARG A 122 -16.35 4.33 -5.37
N VAL A 123 -16.16 5.64 -5.38
CA VAL A 123 -16.96 6.59 -6.16
C VAL A 123 -16.05 7.51 -6.97
N PRO A 124 -16.50 8.06 -8.11
CA PRO A 124 -15.72 9.08 -8.82
C PRO A 124 -15.39 10.23 -7.86
N ALA A 125 -14.13 10.66 -7.82
CA ALA A 125 -13.72 11.76 -6.97
C ALA A 125 -14.41 13.05 -7.42
N SER A 126 -15.00 13.78 -6.48
CA SER A 126 -15.57 15.12 -6.71
C SER A 126 -14.62 16.24 -6.27
N GLY A 127 -13.58 15.91 -5.51
CA GLY A 127 -12.68 16.88 -4.88
C GLY A 127 -13.24 17.45 -3.57
N ALA A 128 -14.28 16.83 -3.01
CA ALA A 128 -14.83 17.26 -1.74
C ALA A 128 -13.85 16.97 -0.59
N ALA A 129 -13.75 17.90 0.36
CA ALA A 129 -12.75 17.84 1.45
C ALA A 129 -12.79 16.57 2.32
N ARG A 130 -13.94 15.87 2.35
CA ARG A 130 -14.13 14.64 3.14
C ARG A 130 -13.86 13.36 2.36
N GLU A 131 -13.53 13.46 1.07
CA GLU A 131 -13.17 12.32 0.24
C GLU A 131 -11.79 11.80 0.61
N TRP A 132 -11.66 10.48 0.72
CA TRP A 132 -10.38 9.80 0.81
C TRP A 132 -9.90 9.43 -0.58
N ARG A 133 -8.67 9.78 -0.96
CA ARG A 133 -8.12 9.40 -2.27
C ARG A 133 -6.73 8.84 -2.13
N ALA A 134 -6.39 7.99 -3.10
CA ALA A 134 -5.02 7.59 -3.31
C ALA A 134 -4.25 8.69 -4.06
N VAL A 135 -2.94 8.78 -3.84
CA VAL A 135 -2.01 9.57 -4.64
C VAL A 135 -0.77 8.76 -4.94
N ALA A 136 -0.49 8.56 -6.23
CA ALA A 136 0.75 7.93 -6.69
C ALA A 136 1.84 8.99 -6.81
N VAL A 137 3.00 8.78 -6.21
CA VAL A 137 4.14 9.72 -6.27
C VAL A 137 5.40 8.99 -6.73
N SER A 138 6.13 9.55 -7.69
CA SER A 138 7.41 9.03 -8.16
C SER A 138 8.29 10.13 -8.76
N ALA A 139 9.61 9.90 -8.78
CA ALA A 139 10.53 10.70 -9.59
C ALA A 139 10.33 10.44 -11.11
N SER A 140 9.80 9.28 -11.49
CA SER A 140 9.45 8.93 -12.88
C SER A 140 7.97 9.22 -13.15
N ALA A 141 7.69 10.15 -14.06
CA ALA A 141 6.33 10.45 -14.47
C ALA A 141 5.60 9.22 -15.03
N SER A 142 6.31 8.41 -15.82
CA SER A 142 5.81 7.14 -16.35
C SER A 142 5.38 6.16 -15.25
N LEU A 143 6.16 6.08 -14.17
CA LEU A 143 5.86 5.17 -13.06
C LEU A 143 4.70 5.67 -12.20
N ALA A 144 4.61 6.99 -11.95
CA ALA A 144 3.46 7.58 -11.29
C ALA A 144 2.16 7.36 -12.09
N TRP A 145 2.23 7.49 -13.42
CA TRP A 145 1.10 7.23 -14.31
C TRP A 145 0.69 5.76 -14.32
N LEU A 146 1.67 4.84 -14.37
CA LEU A 146 1.41 3.42 -14.29
C LEU A 146 0.72 3.04 -12.97
N LEU A 147 1.18 3.58 -11.85
CA LEU A 147 0.56 3.33 -10.55
C LEU A 147 -0.87 3.86 -10.49
N TRP A 148 -1.08 5.09 -10.95
CA TRP A 148 -2.41 5.68 -11.05
C TRP A 148 -3.35 4.81 -11.91
N LEU A 149 -2.87 4.31 -13.05
CA LEU A 149 -3.66 3.44 -13.92
C LEU A 149 -3.89 2.06 -13.29
N ALA A 150 -2.87 1.47 -12.67
CA ALA A 150 -2.98 0.17 -12.01
C ALA A 150 -4.00 0.21 -10.87
N GLU A 151 -4.01 1.28 -10.07
CA GLU A 151 -5.03 1.57 -9.06
C GLU A 151 -6.41 1.80 -9.71
N ALA A 152 -6.49 2.52 -10.83
CA ALA A 152 -7.75 2.71 -11.55
C ALA A 152 -8.33 1.41 -12.11
N ARG A 153 -7.51 0.38 -12.35
CA ARG A 153 -7.87 -0.86 -13.08
C ARG A 153 -7.80 -2.14 -12.26
N GLY A 154 -7.38 -2.10 -10.99
CA GLY A 154 -7.27 -3.30 -10.15
C GLY A 154 -6.14 -4.20 -10.60
N TRP A 155 -5.08 -3.62 -11.13
CA TRP A 155 -3.91 -4.35 -11.58
C TRP A 155 -2.93 -4.52 -10.44
N ASP A 156 -3.35 -5.24 -9.40
CA ASP A 156 -2.61 -5.37 -8.15
C ASP A 156 -1.19 -5.93 -8.37
N ARG A 157 -1.01 -6.84 -9.34
CA ARG A 157 0.33 -7.31 -9.73
C ARG A 157 1.22 -6.18 -10.25
N VAL A 158 0.71 -5.38 -11.19
CA VAL A 158 1.44 -4.24 -11.78
C VAL A 158 1.74 -3.19 -10.71
N MET A 159 0.76 -2.89 -9.86
CA MET A 159 0.90 -1.98 -8.74
C MET A 159 2.00 -2.42 -7.77
N GLY A 160 1.98 -3.69 -7.35
CA GLY A 160 3.00 -4.23 -6.44
C GLY A 160 4.41 -4.16 -7.03
N LEU A 161 4.58 -4.48 -8.32
CA LEU A 161 5.88 -4.38 -8.98
C LEU A 161 6.35 -2.92 -9.09
N ALA A 162 5.45 -2.00 -9.42
CA ALA A 162 5.76 -0.57 -9.52
C ALA A 162 6.15 0.06 -8.17
N LEU A 163 5.60 -0.43 -7.05
CA LEU A 163 5.99 -0.07 -5.68
C LEU A 163 7.30 -0.75 -5.22
N GLY A 164 7.86 -1.63 -6.05
CA GLY A 164 9.08 -2.38 -5.75
C GLY A 164 8.87 -3.47 -4.68
N TYR A 165 7.69 -4.08 -4.64
CA TYR A 165 7.42 -5.23 -3.78
C TYR A 165 8.02 -6.52 -4.36
N PRO A 166 8.46 -7.47 -3.51
CA PRO A 166 8.97 -8.75 -3.99
C PRO A 166 7.91 -9.55 -4.78
N PRO A 167 8.24 -10.13 -5.95
CA PRO A 167 7.28 -10.92 -6.73
C PRO A 167 6.60 -12.02 -5.93
N CYS A 168 7.34 -12.75 -5.08
CA CYS A 168 6.77 -13.80 -4.23
C CYS A 168 5.69 -13.28 -3.25
N CYS A 169 5.82 -12.04 -2.78
CA CYS A 169 4.84 -11.41 -1.88
C CYS A 169 3.62 -10.91 -2.64
N ILE A 170 3.81 -10.43 -3.87
CA ILE A 170 2.72 -10.06 -4.77
C ILE A 170 1.87 -11.30 -5.09
N GLU A 171 2.50 -12.43 -5.43
CA GLU A 171 1.77 -13.67 -5.70
C GLU A 171 1.03 -14.21 -4.48
N ALA A 172 1.64 -14.12 -3.29
CA ALA A 172 0.95 -14.50 -2.06
C ALA A 172 -0.27 -13.60 -1.80
N PHE A 173 -0.13 -12.28 -1.96
CA PHE A 173 -1.24 -11.34 -1.85
C PHE A 173 -2.38 -11.70 -2.83
N LEU A 174 -2.08 -11.86 -4.13
CA LEU A 174 -3.09 -12.14 -5.15
C LEU A 174 -3.86 -13.45 -4.90
N ARG A 175 -3.18 -14.47 -4.40
CA ARG A 175 -3.78 -15.76 -4.06
C ARG A 175 -4.69 -15.65 -2.83
N ASP A 176 -4.24 -14.95 -1.81
CA ASP A 176 -4.80 -15.03 -0.46
C ASP A 176 -5.81 -13.89 -0.17
N TRP A 177 -5.70 -12.77 -0.89
CA TRP A 177 -6.55 -11.59 -0.69
C TRP A 177 -8.06 -11.85 -0.82
N PRO A 178 -8.56 -12.59 -1.85
CA PRO A 178 -9.99 -12.87 -1.94
C PRO A 178 -10.53 -13.57 -0.70
N GLN A 179 -9.77 -14.52 -0.15
CA GLN A 179 -10.14 -15.22 1.07
C GLN A 179 -10.11 -14.28 2.28
N ALA A 180 -9.05 -13.46 2.42
CA ALA A 180 -8.93 -12.52 3.53
C ALA A 180 -10.10 -11.51 3.56
N VAL A 181 -10.54 -11.02 2.39
CA VAL A 181 -11.73 -10.16 2.28
C VAL A 181 -12.97 -10.87 2.83
N THR A 182 -13.17 -12.14 2.47
CA THR A 182 -14.36 -12.92 2.89
C THR A 182 -14.33 -13.33 4.36
N CYS A 183 -13.20 -13.81 4.87
CA CYS A 183 -13.14 -14.43 6.20
C CYS A 183 -12.55 -13.53 7.31
N CYS A 184 -11.81 -12.49 6.93
CA CYS A 184 -11.01 -11.68 7.86
C CYS A 184 -11.11 -10.18 7.58
N ALA A 185 -12.15 -9.71 6.89
CA ALA A 185 -12.35 -8.28 6.57
C ALA A 185 -11.09 -7.63 5.94
N GLY A 186 -10.41 -8.36 5.06
CA GLY A 186 -9.19 -7.87 4.38
C GLY A 186 -7.93 -7.91 5.24
N ASP A 187 -7.95 -8.55 6.40
CA ASP A 187 -6.76 -8.71 7.25
C ASP A 187 -6.01 -10.01 6.91
N LEU A 188 -5.05 -9.89 5.98
CA LEU A 188 -4.18 -11.01 5.58
C LEU A 188 -3.36 -11.54 6.76
N GLY A 189 -2.91 -10.66 7.64
CA GLY A 189 -2.10 -11.05 8.77
C GLY A 189 -2.87 -11.91 9.75
N ARG A 190 -4.14 -11.56 10.02
CA ARG A 190 -5.06 -12.37 10.83
C ARG A 190 -5.35 -13.72 10.18
N MET A 191 -5.56 -13.75 8.87
CA MET A 191 -5.85 -14.99 8.15
C MET A 191 -4.68 -15.98 8.18
N TRP A 192 -3.44 -15.49 8.12
CA TRP A 192 -2.25 -16.35 8.17
C TRP A 192 -1.83 -16.76 9.60
N LEU A 193 -2.43 -16.16 10.62
CA LEU A 193 -2.03 -16.40 12.00
C LEU A 193 -2.65 -17.71 12.53
N GLY A 194 -1.80 -18.61 13.01
CA GLY A 194 -2.23 -19.80 13.72
C GLY A 194 -2.57 -19.52 15.19
N PRO A 195 -3.13 -20.50 15.93
CA PRO A 195 -3.47 -20.35 17.35
C PRO A 195 -2.25 -20.08 18.25
N GLU A 196 -1.07 -20.48 17.81
CA GLU A 196 0.20 -20.30 18.54
C GLU A 196 0.83 -18.92 18.29
N GLY A 197 0.24 -18.10 17.41
CA GLY A 197 0.87 -16.87 16.96
C GLY A 197 2.02 -17.13 15.97
N ALA A 198 2.99 -16.23 15.94
CA ALA A 198 4.15 -16.34 15.05
C ALA A 198 5.32 -15.49 15.53
N GLU A 199 6.51 -15.77 15.00
CA GLU A 199 7.68 -14.93 15.17
C GLU A 199 8.24 -14.46 13.83
N MET A 200 8.71 -13.23 13.78
CA MET A 200 9.38 -12.68 12.61
C MET A 200 10.53 -11.75 12.99
N PRO A 201 11.51 -11.53 12.09
CA PRO A 201 12.43 -10.41 12.21
C PRO A 201 11.67 -9.10 12.38
N TRP A 202 12.11 -8.22 13.28
CA TRP A 202 11.39 -6.96 13.56
C TRP A 202 11.23 -6.09 12.30
N GLU A 203 12.17 -6.17 11.34
CA GLU A 203 12.09 -5.43 10.07
C GLU A 203 10.90 -5.85 9.20
N LEU A 204 10.37 -7.05 9.42
CA LEU A 204 9.20 -7.58 8.73
C LEU A 204 7.89 -7.29 9.45
N ASN A 205 7.93 -6.59 10.59
CA ASN A 205 6.76 -6.29 11.40
C ASN A 205 5.78 -5.32 10.70
N VAL A 206 5.03 -5.84 9.73
CA VAL A 206 4.07 -5.10 8.89
C VAL A 206 2.93 -4.51 9.73
N PHE A 207 2.57 -5.15 10.83
CA PHE A 207 1.49 -4.73 11.73
C PHE A 207 1.81 -3.45 12.50
N ALA A 208 3.08 -3.07 12.63
CA ALA A 208 3.44 -1.75 13.13
C ALA A 208 2.81 -0.60 12.31
N ARG A 209 2.34 -0.88 11.07
CA ARG A 209 1.64 0.09 10.22
C ARG A 209 0.39 0.67 10.87
N TYR A 210 -0.27 -0.08 11.75
CA TYR A 210 -1.45 0.41 12.48
C TYR A 210 -1.13 1.54 13.45
N ALA A 211 0.15 1.71 13.81
CA ALA A 211 0.63 2.75 14.72
C ALA A 211 1.55 3.79 14.05
N GLY A 212 1.77 3.72 12.73
CA GLY A 212 2.57 4.69 11.98
C GLY A 212 3.49 4.08 10.91
N PRO A 213 4.58 4.76 10.52
CA PRO A 213 5.43 4.30 9.43
C PRO A 213 6.18 3.01 9.74
N VAL A 214 6.44 2.24 8.67
CA VAL A 214 7.13 0.94 8.69
C VAL A 214 8.12 0.83 7.53
N LEU A 215 9.08 -0.09 7.63
CA LEU A 215 9.99 -0.46 6.54
C LEU A 215 9.31 -1.38 5.51
N THR A 216 8.37 -2.20 5.98
CA THR A 216 7.69 -3.24 5.21
C THR A 216 6.20 -2.91 5.13
N GLU A 217 5.76 -2.38 3.99
CA GLU A 217 4.37 -1.93 3.76
C GLU A 217 3.49 -2.95 3.03
N HIS A 218 4.11 -3.99 2.50
CA HIS A 218 3.43 -5.14 1.90
C HIS A 218 3.42 -6.30 2.90
N PHE A 219 2.42 -7.18 2.81
CA PHE A 219 2.42 -8.42 3.57
C PHE A 219 3.48 -9.38 3.01
N PRO A 220 4.49 -9.80 3.79
CA PRO A 220 5.47 -10.78 3.34
C PRO A 220 4.82 -12.13 3.04
N CYS A 221 5.26 -12.87 2.02
CA CYS A 221 4.69 -14.19 1.71
C CYS A 221 4.93 -15.27 2.78
N SER A 222 5.76 -14.98 3.78
CA SER A 222 5.97 -15.75 5.00
C SER A 222 6.58 -14.86 6.08
N TRP A 223 6.45 -15.24 7.35
CA TRP A 223 7.02 -14.51 8.50
C TRP A 223 8.56 -14.39 8.47
N THR A 224 9.22 -15.13 7.59
CA THR A 224 10.69 -15.15 7.42
C THR A 224 11.12 -14.87 5.97
N CYS A 225 10.26 -14.22 5.17
CA CYS A 225 10.52 -13.96 3.75
C CYS A 225 11.85 -13.23 3.53
N ALA A 226 12.85 -13.95 3.01
CA ALA A 226 14.21 -13.43 2.82
C ALA A 226 14.26 -12.20 1.90
N THR A 227 13.46 -12.19 0.83
CA THR A 227 13.43 -11.06 -0.13
C THR A 227 12.84 -9.80 0.49
N SER A 228 11.80 -9.94 1.33
CA SER A 228 11.25 -8.82 2.09
C SER A 228 12.26 -8.31 3.12
N LEU A 229 12.96 -9.21 3.80
CA LEU A 229 13.95 -8.85 4.82
C LEU A 229 15.13 -8.10 4.20
N ALA A 230 15.64 -8.57 3.06
CA ALA A 230 16.68 -7.89 2.32
C ALA A 230 16.24 -6.48 1.87
N ARG A 231 14.99 -6.33 1.40
CA ARG A 231 14.40 -5.02 1.06
C ARG A 231 14.33 -4.11 2.29
N ALA A 232 13.79 -4.60 3.40
CA ALA A 232 13.64 -3.81 4.63
C ALA A 232 14.99 -3.35 5.18
N ARG A 233 16.00 -4.22 5.20
CA ARG A 233 17.39 -3.88 5.61
C ARG A 233 18.04 -2.87 4.68
N ARG A 234 17.81 -2.95 3.37
CA ARG A 234 18.28 -1.94 2.41
C ARG A 234 17.65 -0.57 2.70
N LEU A 235 16.35 -0.53 2.97
CA LEU A 235 15.64 0.71 3.34
C LEU A 235 16.18 1.28 4.65
N ALA A 236 16.35 0.44 5.68
CA ALA A 236 16.92 0.84 6.96
C ALA A 236 18.33 1.41 6.79
N GLY A 237 19.22 0.72 6.07
CA GLY A 237 20.57 1.21 5.79
C GLY A 237 20.59 2.52 5.00
N GLY A 238 19.62 2.72 4.10
CA GLY A 238 19.41 3.99 3.40
C GLY A 238 19.02 5.12 4.35
N LEU A 239 17.99 4.90 5.17
CA LEU A 239 17.51 5.87 6.15
C LEU A 239 18.54 6.19 7.23
N ALA A 240 19.35 5.23 7.64
CA ALA A 240 20.45 5.48 8.58
C ALA A 240 21.40 6.57 8.06
N ARG A 241 21.58 6.68 6.73
CA ARG A 241 22.42 7.71 6.11
C ARG A 241 21.68 9.02 5.86
N THR A 242 20.40 8.97 5.45
CA THR A 242 19.68 10.16 4.96
C THR A 242 18.72 10.77 5.98
N ALA A 243 18.19 9.97 6.91
CA ALA A 243 17.18 10.37 7.89
C ALA A 243 17.25 9.50 9.17
N PRO A 244 18.35 9.55 9.95
CA PRO A 244 18.56 8.64 11.09
C PRO A 244 17.51 8.78 12.19
N ALA A 245 17.01 10.00 12.45
CA ALA A 245 15.94 10.23 13.42
C ALA A 245 14.62 9.56 13.02
N LEU A 246 14.31 9.56 11.71
CA LEU A 246 13.14 8.87 11.17
C LEU A 246 13.30 7.35 11.33
N LEU A 247 14.48 6.81 11.00
CA LEU A 247 14.77 5.39 11.22
C LEU A 247 14.55 5.00 12.69
N ALA A 248 15.13 5.74 13.64
CA ALA A 248 14.99 5.46 15.07
C ALA A 248 13.51 5.41 15.51
N GLY A 249 12.68 6.32 14.98
CA GLY A 249 11.23 6.32 15.24
C GLY A 249 10.47 5.14 14.61
N ILE A 250 10.94 4.64 13.47
CA ILE A 250 10.39 3.42 12.83
C ILE A 250 10.82 2.18 13.62
N GLU A 251 12.09 2.05 13.96
CA GLU A 251 12.62 0.91 14.73
C GLU A 251 11.96 0.79 16.10
N ALA A 252 11.80 1.91 16.82
CA ALA A 252 11.18 1.90 18.14
C ALA A 252 9.73 1.40 18.13
N ARG A 253 9.05 1.49 16.98
CA ARG A 253 7.70 0.96 16.76
C ARG A 253 7.73 -0.49 16.31
N MET A 254 8.55 -0.80 15.30
CA MET A 254 8.61 -2.13 14.69
C MET A 254 9.25 -3.19 15.60
N ARG A 255 10.07 -2.80 16.58
CA ARG A 255 10.63 -3.68 17.61
C ARG A 255 9.68 -3.98 18.78
N ARG A 256 8.39 -3.73 18.62
CA ARG A 256 7.39 -4.12 19.63
C ARG A 256 6.77 -5.45 19.24
N ASP A 257 6.58 -6.31 20.23
CA ASP A 257 5.66 -7.44 20.10
C ASP A 257 4.27 -6.91 19.73
N ILE A 258 3.43 -7.79 19.21
CA ILE A 258 2.09 -7.41 18.74
C ILE A 258 1.09 -8.39 19.27
N ALA A 259 0.00 -7.89 19.84
CA ALA A 259 -1.11 -8.71 20.31
C ALA A 259 -2.33 -8.51 19.42
N LEU A 260 -2.97 -9.61 19.03
CA LEU A 260 -4.28 -9.59 18.37
C LEU A 260 -5.38 -9.67 19.42
N GLY A 261 -5.94 -8.55 19.84
CA GLY A 261 -7.06 -8.47 20.77
C GLY A 261 -8.43 -8.66 20.10
N PRO A 262 -9.53 -8.65 20.90
CA PRO A 262 -10.90 -8.66 20.37
C PRO A 262 -11.17 -7.44 19.46
N ASP A 263 -10.49 -6.35 19.78
CA ASP A 263 -10.49 -5.10 19.03
C ASP A 263 -9.31 -5.03 18.05
N GLY A 264 -8.71 -6.12 17.61
CA GLY A 264 -7.66 -6.08 16.57
C GLY A 264 -6.23 -5.87 17.09
N TRP A 265 -5.38 -5.19 16.32
CA TRP A 265 -3.93 -5.19 16.58
C TRP A 265 -3.48 -4.15 17.60
N HIS A 266 -2.73 -4.59 18.62
CA HIS A 266 -2.21 -3.73 19.67
C HIS A 266 -0.69 -3.86 19.81
N PRO A 267 0.05 -2.76 20.00
CA PRO A 267 1.47 -2.81 20.30
C PRO A 267 1.67 -3.41 21.70
N GLY A 268 2.44 -4.48 21.76
CA GLY A 268 2.91 -5.13 22.98
C GLY A 268 4.20 -4.49 23.53
N PRO A 269 4.88 -5.18 24.46
CA PRO A 269 6.14 -4.72 25.02
C PRO A 269 7.21 -4.59 23.93
N ARG A 270 8.15 -3.66 24.15
CA ARG A 270 9.35 -3.56 23.31
C ARG A 270 10.20 -4.80 23.51
N HIS A 271 10.70 -5.35 22.41
CA HIS A 271 11.66 -6.43 22.41
C HIS A 271 13.02 -5.90 21.96
N ASP A 272 14.07 -6.19 22.74
CA ASP A 272 15.44 -5.80 22.39
C ASP A 272 16.14 -6.81 21.45
N GLY A 273 15.47 -7.93 21.14
CA GLY A 273 15.95 -8.92 20.18
C GLY A 273 15.76 -8.51 18.73
N ASP A 274 16.28 -9.35 17.83
CA ASP A 274 16.10 -9.19 16.37
C ASP A 274 14.77 -9.74 15.86
N ARG A 275 13.99 -10.37 16.74
CA ARG A 275 12.68 -10.94 16.42
C ARG A 275 11.61 -10.24 17.25
N VAL A 276 10.38 -10.26 16.76
CA VAL A 276 9.17 -9.88 17.51
C VAL A 276 8.18 -11.02 17.45
N ARG A 277 7.35 -11.11 18.48
CA ARG A 277 6.29 -12.10 18.60
C ARG A 277 4.95 -11.49 18.24
N ILE A 278 4.15 -12.26 17.51
CA ILE A 278 2.72 -12.03 17.36
C ILE A 278 2.01 -12.93 18.35
N LEU A 279 1.38 -12.31 19.34
CA LEU A 279 0.66 -12.96 20.42
C LEU A 279 -0.82 -13.06 20.05
N VAL A 280 -1.33 -14.29 20.03
CA VAL A 280 -2.77 -14.54 20.00
C VAL A 280 -3.18 -14.82 21.44
N PRO A 281 -4.04 -13.99 22.05
CA PRO A 281 -4.63 -14.32 23.33
C PRO A 281 -5.33 -15.66 23.18
N VAL A 282 -4.94 -16.64 24.00
CA VAL A 282 -5.77 -17.82 24.20
C VAL A 282 -7.09 -17.27 24.74
N LEU A 283 -8.15 -17.33 23.93
CA LEU A 283 -9.50 -17.10 24.43
C LEU A 283 -9.72 -18.20 25.47
N GLN A 284 -9.46 -17.88 26.74
CA GLN A 284 -9.79 -18.77 27.85
C GLN A 284 -11.29 -19.00 27.73
N GLY A 285 -11.64 -20.25 27.43
CA GLY A 285 -12.98 -20.61 26.98
C GLY A 285 -14.03 -20.08 27.94
N SER A 286 -15.10 -19.54 27.35
CA SER A 286 -16.41 -19.52 27.95
C SER A 286 -16.77 -20.96 28.33
N SER A 287 -16.41 -21.36 29.55
CA SER A 287 -16.87 -22.58 30.21
C SER A 287 -18.31 -22.40 30.69
#